data_AF-A0A679F839-F1
#
_entry.id   AF-A0A679F839-F1
#
_cell.length_a   1.000
_cell.length_b   1.000
_cell.length_c   1.000
_cell.angle_alpha   90.00
_cell.angle_beta   90.00
_cell.angle_gamma   90.00
#
_symmetry.space_group_name_H-M   'P 1'
#
loop_
_entity.id
_entity.type
_entity.pdbx_description
1 polymer ?
#
loop_
_entity_poly.entity_id
_entity_poly.type
_entity_poly.pdbx_seq_one_letter_code
_entity_poly.pdbx_strand_id
1 'polypeptide(L)'
;MTMRANPFTRILSRRAAVALAAALGLSACAKTTLEIEPAPVDPALFVGADCAHLVARRARISQALIFAGSAQDQLAADDRTRTLGVPTPMGTPFDDDREPQIARLKGELHAVNAQMDAQRCGRDFQ
;
A
#
# COMPACT_ATOMS: atom_id res chain seq x y z
N MET A 1 -54.00 8.19 20.27
CA MET A 1 -52.88 8.22 21.23
C MET A 1 -51.59 8.42 20.44
N THR A 2 -51.04 9.62 20.48
CA THR A 2 -49.85 10.04 19.72
C THR A 2 -48.58 9.66 20.48
N MET A 3 -47.69 8.89 19.85
CA MET A 3 -46.37 8.59 20.41
C MET A 3 -45.52 9.87 20.47
N ARG A 4 -45.14 10.29 21.68
CA ARG A 4 -44.16 11.35 21.95
C ARG A 4 -42.78 10.91 21.44
N ALA A 5 -42.27 11.59 20.43
CA ALA A 5 -40.86 11.48 20.07
C ALA A 5 -40.00 12.11 21.19
N ASN A 6 -39.02 11.36 21.68
CA ASN A 6 -38.10 11.78 22.74
C ASN A 6 -37.22 12.96 22.26
N PRO A 7 -37.13 14.08 22.99
CA PRO A 7 -36.33 15.25 22.59
C PRO A 7 -34.80 15.03 22.70
N PHE A 8 -34.37 13.89 23.27
CA PHE A 8 -32.95 13.57 23.50
C PHE A 8 -32.15 13.24 22.22
N THR A 9 -32.80 12.86 21.13
CA THR A 9 -32.12 12.45 19.88
C THR A 9 -31.76 13.62 18.95
N ARG A 10 -32.18 14.86 19.24
CA ARG A 10 -31.94 16.03 18.36
C ARG A 10 -30.74 16.90 18.77
N ILE A 11 -30.13 16.64 19.93
CA ILE A 11 -28.99 17.41 20.48
C ILE A 11 -27.66 16.66 20.30
N LEU A 12 -27.62 15.61 19.46
CA LEU A 12 -26.34 15.05 19.00
C LEU A 12 -25.75 16.03 17.97
N SER A 13 -25.15 17.06 18.56
CA SER A 13 -24.79 18.34 17.99
C SER A 13 -23.90 18.21 16.74
N ARG A 14 -24.07 19.12 15.77
CA ARG A 14 -23.09 19.36 14.68
C ARG A 14 -21.65 19.39 15.19
N ARG A 15 -21.43 19.83 16.43
CA ARG A 15 -20.11 19.85 17.08
C ARG A 15 -19.58 18.45 17.41
N ALA A 16 -20.43 17.52 17.84
CA ALA A 16 -20.05 16.13 18.04
C ALA A 16 -19.72 15.45 16.69
N ALA A 17 -20.45 15.75 15.62
CA ALA A 17 -20.14 15.25 14.28
C ALA A 17 -18.79 15.77 13.74
N VAL A 18 -18.48 17.05 13.95
CA VAL A 18 -17.17 17.65 13.59
C VAL A 18 -16.04 17.07 14.43
N ALA A 19 -16.25 16.86 15.73
CA ALA A 19 -15.25 16.24 16.60
C ALA A 19 -14.97 14.78 16.21
N LEU A 20 -16.00 14.03 15.82
CA LEU A 20 -15.86 12.64 15.35
C LEU A 20 -15.13 12.57 14.00
N ALA A 21 -15.45 13.48 13.07
CA ALA A 21 -14.74 13.59 11.78
C ALA A 21 -13.26 13.98 11.94
N ALA A 22 -12.96 14.89 12.89
CA ALA A 22 -11.57 15.25 13.20
C ALA A 22 -10.79 14.09 13.83
N ALA A 23 -11.42 13.30 14.70
CA ALA A 23 -10.79 12.13 15.31
C ALA A 23 -10.50 11.00 14.30
N LEU A 24 -11.35 10.83 13.28
CA LEU A 24 -11.15 9.85 12.20
C LEU A 24 -10.05 10.27 11.21
N GLY A 25 -9.70 11.56 11.12
CA GLY A 25 -8.67 12.07 10.21
C GLY A 25 -7.23 11.88 10.71
N LEU A 26 -7.02 11.55 11.99
CA LEU A 26 -5.68 11.41 12.59
C LEU A 26 -5.04 10.02 12.39
N SER A 27 -5.72 9.06 11.75
CA SER A 27 -5.20 7.70 11.56
C SER A 27 -4.39 7.49 10.27
N ALA A 28 -4.09 8.54 9.51
CA ALA A 28 -3.25 8.44 8.32
C ALA A 28 -1.75 8.48 8.70
N CYS A 29 -1.27 7.43 9.39
CA CYS A 29 0.17 7.18 9.46
C CYS A 29 0.59 6.47 8.16
N ALA A 30 1.66 6.94 7.51
CA ALA A 30 2.21 6.26 6.33
C ALA A 30 2.56 4.81 6.64
N LYS A 31 2.13 3.89 5.77
CA LYS A 31 2.31 2.46 5.93
C LYS A 31 3.74 2.05 5.59
N THR A 32 4.32 1.10 6.30
CA THR A 32 5.63 0.55 5.91
C THR A 32 5.48 -0.38 4.70
N THR A 33 6.56 -0.53 3.93
CA THR A 33 6.60 -1.43 2.76
C THR A 33 6.15 -2.83 3.11
N LEU A 34 6.53 -3.34 4.28
CA LEU A 34 6.17 -4.69 4.73
C LEU A 34 4.66 -4.85 4.85
N GLU A 35 3.97 -3.87 5.43
CA GLU A 35 2.54 -3.95 5.71
C GLU A 35 1.70 -3.79 4.43
N ILE A 36 2.25 -3.24 3.35
CA ILE A 36 1.54 -3.08 2.07
C ILE A 36 1.26 -4.45 1.47
N GLU A 37 -0.02 -4.80 1.36
CA GLU A 37 -0.45 -6.06 0.78
C GLU A 37 -0.19 -6.10 -0.74
N PRO A 38 0.14 -7.27 -1.31
CA PRO A 38 0.27 -7.43 -2.75
C PRO A 38 -1.07 -7.17 -3.44
N ALA A 39 -1.04 -6.44 -4.55
CA ALA A 39 -2.19 -6.37 -5.44
C ALA A 39 -2.41 -7.74 -6.10
N PRO A 40 -3.66 -8.18 -6.29
CA PRO A 40 -3.94 -9.42 -7.00
C PRO A 40 -3.55 -9.26 -8.47
N VAL A 41 -2.55 -10.01 -8.91
CA VAL A 41 -2.12 -10.09 -10.31
C VAL A 41 -2.25 -11.54 -10.77
N ASP A 42 -2.94 -11.76 -11.88
CA ASP A 42 -3.16 -13.10 -12.43
C ASP A 42 -1.85 -13.67 -13.00
N PRO A 43 -1.37 -14.84 -12.51
CA PRO A 43 -0.22 -15.53 -13.09
C PRO A 43 -0.38 -15.89 -14.56
N ALA A 44 -1.62 -16.02 -15.05
CA ALA A 44 -1.92 -16.31 -16.45
C ALA A 44 -1.31 -15.27 -17.43
N LEU A 45 -1.06 -14.05 -16.96
CA LEU A 45 -0.39 -12.99 -17.74
C LEU A 45 1.03 -13.35 -18.16
N PHE A 46 1.67 -14.32 -17.49
CA PHE A 46 3.04 -14.73 -17.75
C PHE A 46 3.13 -16.12 -18.41
N VAL A 47 1.98 -16.71 -18.79
CA VAL A 47 1.94 -17.97 -19.51
C VAL A 47 2.55 -17.79 -20.90
N GLY A 48 3.45 -18.72 -21.26
CA GLY A 48 4.17 -18.70 -22.55
C GLY A 48 5.48 -17.90 -22.53
N ALA A 49 5.81 -17.21 -21.43
CA ALA A 49 7.16 -16.65 -21.25
C ALA A 49 8.19 -17.79 -21.04
N ASP A 50 9.41 -17.58 -21.54
CA ASP A 50 10.54 -18.46 -21.29
C ASP A 50 11.19 -18.18 -19.92
N CYS A 51 11.93 -19.16 -19.39
CA CYS A 51 12.57 -19.02 -18.09
C CYS A 51 13.56 -17.83 -18.04
N ALA A 52 14.24 -17.52 -19.14
CA ALA A 52 15.15 -16.39 -19.22
C ALA A 52 14.41 -15.05 -19.06
N HIS A 53 13.27 -14.89 -19.73
CA HIS A 53 12.43 -13.71 -19.58
C HIS A 53 11.86 -13.59 -18.17
N LEU A 54 11.39 -14.69 -17.57
CA LEU A 54 10.86 -14.68 -16.21
C LEU A 54 11.92 -14.28 -15.18
N VAL A 55 13.15 -14.79 -15.29
CA VAL A 55 14.27 -14.41 -14.41
C VAL A 55 14.63 -12.94 -14.58
N ALA A 56 14.76 -12.47 -15.82
CA ALA A 56 15.07 -11.05 -16.09
C ALA A 56 13.96 -10.13 -15.57
N ARG A 57 12.70 -10.53 -15.72
CA ARG A 57 11.55 -9.78 -15.22
C ARG A 57 11.50 -9.76 -13.70
N ARG A 58 11.72 -10.91 -13.03
CA ARG A 58 11.85 -10.99 -11.57
C ARG A 58 12.92 -10.04 -11.06
N ALA A 59 14.11 -10.04 -11.66
CA ALA A 59 15.20 -9.14 -11.26
C ALA A 59 14.81 -7.65 -11.38
N ARG A 60 14.16 -7.25 -12.49
CA ARG A 60 13.67 -5.87 -12.68
C ARG A 60 12.61 -5.48 -11.65
N ILE A 61 11.65 -6.37 -11.38
CA ILE A 61 10.59 -6.11 -10.38
C ILE A 61 11.21 -6.00 -8.99
N SER A 62 12.13 -6.89 -8.62
CA SER A 62 12.83 -6.83 -7.33
C SER A 62 13.62 -5.54 -7.16
N GLN A 63 14.33 -5.10 -8.21
CA GLN A 63 15.04 -3.82 -8.17
C GLN A 63 14.08 -2.64 -7.97
N ALA A 64 12.98 -2.59 -8.74
CA ALA A 64 11.97 -1.55 -8.58
C ALA A 64 11.35 -1.54 -7.18
N LEU A 65 11.10 -2.71 -6.61
CA LEU A 65 10.53 -2.86 -5.26
C LEU A 65 11.49 -2.36 -4.17
N ILE A 66 12.80 -2.55 -4.33
CA ILE A 66 13.80 -2.02 -3.40
C ILE A 66 13.78 -0.48 -3.41
N PHE A 67 13.76 0.13 -4.60
CA PHE A 67 13.73 1.59 -4.71
C PHE A 67 12.42 2.19 -4.18
N ALA A 68 11.28 1.65 -4.61
CA ALA A 68 9.97 2.13 -4.15
C ALA A 68 9.77 1.89 -2.64
N GLY A 69 10.18 0.71 -2.15
CA GLY A 69 10.04 0.33 -0.75
C GLY A 69 10.94 1.14 0.19
N SER A 70 12.21 1.36 -0.18
CA SER A 70 13.09 2.21 0.63
C SER A 70 12.55 3.63 0.77
N ALA A 71 12.00 4.22 -0.30
CA ALA A 71 11.35 5.53 -0.21
C ALA A 71 10.12 5.52 0.72
N GLN A 72 9.28 4.49 0.64
CA GLN A 72 8.09 4.35 1.50
C GLN A 72 8.46 4.13 2.98
N ASP A 73 9.49 3.33 3.25
CA ASP A 73 9.95 3.07 4.62
C ASP A 73 10.53 4.33 5.26
N GLN A 74 11.22 5.16 4.47
CA GLN A 74 11.70 6.47 4.92
C GLN A 74 10.53 7.41 5.22
N LEU A 75 9.49 7.46 4.38
CA LEU A 75 8.26 8.21 4.67
C LEU A 75 7.60 7.76 5.98
N ALA A 76 7.45 6.45 6.16
CA ALA A 76 6.86 5.88 7.37
C ALA A 76 7.72 6.11 8.63
N ALA A 77 9.05 6.24 8.47
CA ALA A 77 9.95 6.60 9.55
C ALA A 77 9.86 8.10 9.90
N ASP A 78 9.80 8.95 8.88
CA ASP A 78 9.64 10.40 9.02
C ASP A 78 8.30 10.72 9.73
N ASP A 79 7.20 10.10 9.32
CA ASP A 79 5.88 10.29 9.94
C ASP A 79 5.83 9.83 11.41
N ARG A 80 6.57 8.79 11.78
CA ARG A 80 6.66 8.31 13.17
C ARG A 80 7.39 9.27 14.09
N THR A 81 8.33 10.04 13.55
CA THR A 81 9.18 10.93 14.34
C THR A 81 8.76 12.41 14.25
N ARG A 82 7.81 12.75 13.36
CA ARG A 82 7.45 14.15 13.12
C ARG A 82 6.45 14.72 14.14
N THR A 83 6.65 16.01 14.39
CA THR A 83 5.64 16.88 14.99
C THR A 83 4.64 17.33 13.92
N LEU A 84 3.34 17.28 14.23
CA LEU A 84 2.27 17.74 13.33
C LEU A 84 2.56 19.16 12.80
N GLY A 85 2.55 19.33 11.48
CA GLY A 85 2.70 20.63 10.81
C GLY A 85 4.08 20.94 10.23
N VAL A 86 5.08 20.06 10.39
CA VAL A 86 6.39 20.22 9.74
C VAL A 86 6.39 19.48 8.39
N PRO A 87 6.54 20.18 7.25
CA PRO A 87 6.65 19.53 5.94
C PRO A 87 7.98 18.79 5.83
N THR A 88 7.93 17.54 5.38
CA THR A 88 9.13 16.77 5.03
C THR A 88 9.34 16.83 3.52
N PRO A 89 10.60 16.78 3.05
CA PRO A 89 10.89 16.80 1.61
C PRO A 89 10.32 15.59 0.87
N MET A 90 10.12 14.47 1.57
CA MET A 90 9.53 13.26 1.00
C MET A 90 8.00 13.22 1.20
N GLY A 91 7.48 13.62 2.36
CA GLY A 91 6.05 13.61 2.69
C GLY A 91 5.35 14.90 2.29
N THR A 92 5.39 15.24 1.00
CA THR A 92 4.56 16.33 0.47
C THR A 92 3.20 15.79 0.04
N PRO A 93 2.11 16.55 0.14
CA PRO A 93 0.79 16.16 -0.38
C PRO A 93 0.74 16.04 -1.92
N PHE A 94 1.88 16.17 -2.60
CA PHE A 94 2.06 16.11 -4.05
C PHE A 94 2.96 14.95 -4.49
N ASP A 95 3.45 14.11 -3.56
CA ASP A 95 4.19 12.89 -3.91
C ASP A 95 3.17 11.81 -4.30
N ASP A 96 3.30 11.27 -5.51
CA ASP A 96 2.43 10.20 -6.02
C ASP A 96 2.39 9.05 -5.02
N ASP A 97 1.19 8.58 -4.66
CA ASP A 97 1.01 7.45 -3.75
C ASP A 97 1.88 6.26 -4.19
N ARG A 98 2.91 5.94 -3.39
CA ARG A 98 3.81 4.82 -3.67
C ARG A 98 3.20 3.49 -3.26
N GLU A 99 2.23 3.50 -2.35
CA GLU A 99 1.53 2.29 -1.91
C GLU A 99 0.94 1.45 -3.05
N PRO A 100 0.14 1.99 -3.99
CA PRO A 100 -0.39 1.22 -5.12
C PRO A 100 0.72 0.71 -6.05
N GLN A 101 1.82 1.45 -6.19
CA GLN A 101 2.96 1.00 -6.97
C GLN A 101 3.65 -0.20 -6.31
N ILE A 102 3.91 -0.14 -5.00
CA ILE A 102 4.50 -1.22 -4.21
C ILE A 102 3.58 -2.45 -4.23
N ALA A 103 2.28 -2.26 -4.02
CA ALA A 103 1.29 -3.33 -4.06
C ALA A 103 1.30 -4.04 -5.42
N ARG A 104 1.30 -3.28 -6.53
CA ARG A 104 1.39 -3.84 -7.89
C ARG A 104 2.69 -4.60 -8.10
N LEU A 105 3.84 -4.03 -7.72
CA LEU A 105 5.15 -4.68 -7.86
C LEU A 105 5.23 -5.99 -7.06
N LYS A 106 4.72 -6.01 -5.82
CA LYS A 106 4.61 -7.25 -5.04
C LYS A 106 3.73 -8.28 -5.74
N GLY A 107 2.56 -7.87 -6.21
CA GLY A 107 1.63 -8.73 -6.95
C GLY A 107 2.26 -9.35 -8.20
N GLU A 108 2.92 -8.52 -9.01
CA GLU A 108 3.67 -8.97 -10.19
C GLU A 108 4.79 -9.94 -9.80
N LEU A 109 5.52 -9.68 -8.72
CA LEU A 109 6.56 -10.58 -8.23
C LEU A 109 5.99 -11.95 -7.83
N HIS A 110 4.86 -11.98 -7.14
CA HIS A 110 4.18 -13.23 -6.78
C HIS A 110 3.72 -14.01 -8.01
N ALA A 111 3.12 -13.33 -8.99
CA ALA A 111 2.65 -13.95 -10.23
C ALA A 111 3.81 -14.51 -11.07
N VAL A 112 4.92 -13.77 -11.19
CA VAL A 112 6.13 -14.24 -11.87
C VAL A 112 6.75 -15.43 -11.15
N ASN A 113 6.87 -15.39 -9.81
CA ASN A 113 7.42 -16.50 -9.04
C ASN A 113 6.56 -17.77 -9.20
N ALA A 114 5.22 -17.64 -9.15
CA ALA A 114 4.32 -18.77 -9.37
C ALA A 114 4.51 -19.41 -10.74
N GLN A 115 4.72 -18.59 -11.79
CA GLN A 115 4.99 -19.09 -13.13
C GLN A 115 6.39 -19.73 -13.23
N MET A 116 7.40 -19.14 -12.60
CA MET A 116 8.74 -19.72 -12.51
C MET A 116 8.72 -21.08 -11.82
N ASP A 117 7.97 -21.23 -10.72
CA ASP A 117 7.81 -22.48 -9.99
C ASP A 117 7.09 -23.54 -10.84
N ALA A 118 6.02 -23.14 -11.55
CA ALA A 118 5.29 -24.02 -12.45
C ALA A 118 6.17 -24.55 -13.59
N GLN A 119 7.06 -23.71 -14.13
CA GLN A 119 8.01 -24.08 -15.18
C GLN A 119 9.33 -24.65 -14.64
N ARG A 120 9.53 -24.69 -13.33
CA ARG A 120 10.79 -25.07 -12.66
C ARG A 120 12.00 -24.25 -13.14
N CYS A 121 11.77 -22.98 -13.44
CA CYS A 121 12.83 -22.03 -13.78
C CYS A 121 13.66 -21.72 -12.52
N GLY A 122 14.99 -21.75 -12.63
CA GLY A 122 15.87 -21.37 -11.52
C GLY A 122 16.72 -22.47 -10.90
N ARG A 123 16.66 -23.72 -11.39
CA ARG A 123 17.62 -24.76 -10.99
C ARG A 123 19.07 -24.44 -11.38
N ASP A 124 19.26 -23.54 -12.35
CA ASP A 124 20.59 -23.12 -12.81
C ASP A 124 21.12 -21.87 -12.07
N PHE A 125 20.32 -21.25 -11.20
CA PHE A 125 20.65 -20.01 -10.47
C PHE A 125 20.57 -20.16 -8.94
N GLN A 126 20.54 -21.40 -8.45
CA GLN A 126 20.46 -21.75 -7.02
C GLN A 126 21.85 -22.03 -6.44
#